data_AF-A0AAD2E9P9-F1
#
_entry.id   AF-A0AAD2E9P9-F1
#
_cell.length_a   1.000
_cell.length_b   1.000
_cell.length_c   1.000
_cell.angle_alpha   90.00
_cell.angle_beta   90.00
_cell.angle_gamma   90.00
#
_symmetry.space_group_name_H-M   'P 1'
#
loop_
_entity.id
_entity.type
_entity.pdbx_description
1 polymer ?
#
loop_
_entity_poly.entity_id
_entity_poly.type
_entity_poly.pdbx_seq_one_letter_code
_entity_poly.pdbx_strand_id
1 'polypeptide(L)'
;MFAYLCSSASPENPHIYLTKFFTLYRLIEKDDVTILTKDVSDNFSTNLSLEDKEKSNRKSGSLLGSSMTRTPKPSIELSGADKLEWSKGGGSTEIKELRKILLHESQSWFLKFLDGALDVGFQLEYQENKGKESFARFLEPNNHIATALSQLKQANEWLDKLRSKLSAEKNGLLETVDSLKQKVYACLLAHVDSAALALGNR
;
A
#
# COMPACT_ATOMS: atom_id res chain seq x y z
N MET A 1 2.49 6.22 -2.03
CA MET A 1 1.46 5.18 -1.77
C MET A 1 1.39 4.78 -0.31
N PHE A 2 2.49 4.32 0.30
CA PHE A 2 2.51 3.93 1.73
C PHE A 2 2.14 5.07 2.69
N ALA A 3 2.75 6.26 2.55
CA ALA A 3 2.41 7.41 3.39
C ALA A 3 0.92 7.78 3.35
N TYR A 4 0.31 7.75 2.16
CA TYR A 4 -1.13 8.00 2.01
C TYR A 4 -1.98 6.93 2.70
N LEU A 5 -1.57 5.66 2.61
CA LEU A 5 -2.22 4.58 3.36
C LEU A 5 -2.19 4.86 4.86
N CYS A 6 -1.04 5.23 5.40
CA CYS A 6 -0.88 5.52 6.83
C CYS A 6 -1.72 6.72 7.28
N SER A 7 -1.79 7.79 6.47
CA SER A 7 -2.54 9.00 6.81
C SER A 7 -4.06 8.86 6.66
N SER A 8 -4.53 7.98 5.78
CA SER A 8 -5.97 7.76 5.56
C SER A 8 -6.55 6.61 6.37
N ALA A 9 -5.72 5.75 6.94
CA ALA A 9 -6.18 4.57 7.67
C ALA A 9 -6.99 4.94 8.92
N SER A 10 -8.15 4.31 9.04
CA SER A 10 -9.03 4.40 10.21
C SER A 10 -9.22 2.97 10.75
N PRO A 11 -8.97 2.75 12.06
CA PRO A 11 -9.16 1.44 12.69
C PRO A 11 -10.65 1.04 12.77
N GLU A 12 -11.58 1.99 12.69
CA GLU A 12 -13.03 1.75 12.75
C GLU A 12 -13.59 1.05 11.50
N ASN A 13 -12.96 1.25 10.34
CA ASN A 13 -13.31 0.53 9.12
C ASN A 13 -12.06 -0.13 8.51
N PRO A 14 -11.60 -1.24 9.09
CA PRO A 14 -10.27 -1.76 8.81
C PRO A 14 -10.19 -2.49 7.46
N HIS A 15 -11.32 -2.97 6.91
CA HIS A 15 -11.34 -3.89 5.78
C HIS A 15 -10.61 -3.38 4.52
N ILE A 16 -10.83 -2.12 4.17
CA ILE A 16 -10.19 -1.53 3.00
C ILE A 16 -8.68 -1.34 3.21
N TYR A 17 -8.27 -1.02 4.44
CA TYR A 17 -6.87 -0.75 4.78
C TYR A 17 -6.06 -2.04 4.92
N LEU A 18 -6.63 -3.13 5.45
CA LEU A 18 -6.00 -4.45 5.42
C LEU A 18 -5.71 -4.88 3.98
N THR A 19 -6.69 -4.75 3.09
CA THR A 19 -6.53 -5.11 1.67
C THR A 19 -5.44 -4.31 0.99
N LYS A 20 -5.41 -2.98 1.21
CA LYS A 20 -4.37 -2.09 0.69
C LYS A 20 -2.99 -2.44 1.23
N PHE A 21 -2.89 -2.67 2.54
CA PHE A 21 -1.64 -3.06 3.19
C PHE A 21 -1.09 -4.36 2.61
N PHE A 22 -1.87 -5.43 2.56
CA PHE A 22 -1.37 -6.72 2.06
C PHE A 22 -0.99 -6.69 0.59
N THR A 23 -1.66 -5.87 -0.21
CA THR A 23 -1.29 -5.64 -1.62
C THR A 23 0.08 -4.96 -1.69
N LEU A 24 0.25 -3.85 -0.99
CA LEU A 24 1.51 -3.10 -0.94
C LEU A 24 2.66 -3.94 -0.36
N TYR A 25 2.42 -4.64 0.74
CA TYR A 25 3.39 -5.48 1.43
C TYR A 25 3.91 -6.59 0.51
N ARG A 26 3.01 -7.23 -0.26
CA ARG A 26 3.39 -8.25 -1.24
C ARG A 26 4.21 -7.69 -2.38
N LEU A 27 3.93 -6.47 -2.84
CA LEU A 27 4.74 -5.80 -3.86
C LEU A 27 6.15 -5.52 -3.35
N ILE A 28 6.28 -5.03 -2.12
CA ILE A 28 7.58 -4.76 -1.50
C ILE A 28 8.40 -6.05 -1.33
N GLU A 29 7.76 -7.17 -0.96
CA GLU A 29 8.45 -8.47 -0.81
C GLU A 29 8.79 -9.17 -2.15
N LYS A 30 8.09 -8.88 -3.26
CA LYS A 30 8.21 -9.65 -4.52
C LYS A 30 9.37 -9.26 -5.44
N ASP A 31 9.88 -8.03 -5.36
CA ASP A 31 10.77 -7.47 -6.41
C ASP A 31 12.25 -7.89 -6.29
N ASP A 32 12.53 -9.20 -6.18
CA ASP A 32 13.89 -9.74 -6.34
C ASP A 32 14.21 -10.18 -7.78
N VAL A 33 13.34 -9.91 -8.76
CA VAL A 33 13.58 -10.28 -10.16
C VAL A 33 13.33 -9.09 -11.09
N THR A 34 14.39 -8.72 -11.82
CA THR A 34 14.44 -7.76 -12.95
C THR A 34 14.18 -6.29 -12.64
N ILE A 35 15.27 -5.55 -12.49
CA ILE A 35 15.38 -4.22 -13.11
C ILE A 35 15.19 -4.45 -14.62
N LEU A 36 13.95 -4.35 -15.12
CA LEU A 36 13.69 -4.20 -16.54
C LEU A 36 13.47 -2.72 -16.82
N THR A 37 14.51 -2.12 -17.38
CA THR A 37 14.43 -0.92 -18.19
C THR A 37 13.33 -1.04 -19.24
N LYS A 38 12.44 -0.04 -19.26
CA LYS A 38 11.52 0.36 -20.35
C LYS A 38 10.17 -0.37 -20.44
N ASP A 39 9.13 0.47 -20.43
CA ASP A 39 7.71 0.23 -20.75
C ASP A 39 6.85 -0.59 -19.78
N VAL A 40 6.54 -0.01 -18.61
CA VAL A 40 5.17 -0.12 -18.03
C VAL A 40 4.84 1.20 -17.30
N SER A 41 4.76 2.30 -18.06
CA SER A 41 4.20 3.57 -17.55
C SER A 41 2.68 3.67 -17.74
N ASP A 42 2.08 2.74 -18.47
CA ASP A 42 0.66 2.78 -18.81
C ASP A 42 -0.09 1.73 -18.02
N ASN A 43 -0.49 2.06 -16.78
CA ASN A 43 -1.58 1.39 -16.06
C ASN A 43 -2.12 2.22 -14.87
N PHE A 44 -1.56 3.41 -14.60
CA PHE A 44 -2.10 4.33 -13.60
C PHE A 44 -2.73 5.55 -14.26
N SER A 45 -3.79 5.34 -15.04
CA SER A 45 -4.71 6.43 -15.36
C SER A 45 -6.07 5.89 -15.75
N THR A 46 -6.96 5.77 -14.77
CA THR A 46 -8.39 5.84 -15.02
C THR A 46 -9.02 6.71 -13.95
N ASN A 47 -9.59 7.82 -14.45
CA ASN A 47 -10.55 8.73 -13.83
C ASN A 47 -10.00 9.85 -12.96
N LEU A 48 -9.50 10.91 -13.61
CA LEU A 48 -9.86 12.31 -13.30
C LEU A 48 -9.77 13.11 -14.62
N SER A 49 -10.91 13.23 -15.30
CA SER A 49 -11.07 14.00 -16.54
C SER A 49 -11.29 15.47 -16.20
N LEU A 50 -10.38 16.34 -16.67
CA LEU A 50 -10.61 17.76 -16.84
C LEU A 50 -10.08 18.15 -18.22
N GLU A 51 -11.02 18.45 -19.11
CA GLU A 51 -10.78 19.00 -20.45
C GLU A 51 -9.98 20.30 -20.36
N ASP A 52 -8.92 20.41 -21.15
CA ASP A 52 -8.58 21.70 -21.72
C ASP A 52 -8.12 21.58 -23.18
N LYS A 53 -8.64 22.49 -23.99
CA LYS A 53 -8.65 22.42 -25.45
C LYS A 53 -7.33 22.86 -26.05
N GLU A 54 -6.80 22.00 -26.91
CA GLU A 54 -5.69 22.26 -27.82
C GLU A 54 -6.09 23.31 -28.89
N LYS A 55 -5.20 24.27 -29.18
CA LYS A 55 -5.27 25.04 -30.43
C LYS A 55 -3.87 25.27 -31.03
N SER A 56 -3.55 24.38 -31.95
CA SER A 56 -2.51 24.48 -32.98
C SER A 56 -2.80 25.59 -33.99
N ASN A 57 -1.80 26.42 -34.33
CA ASN A 57 -1.74 27.04 -35.66
C ASN A 57 -0.31 27.44 -36.11
N ARG A 58 0.25 26.58 -36.98
CA ARG A 58 0.92 26.81 -38.28
C ARG A 58 1.81 28.06 -38.54
N LYS A 59 2.97 27.74 -39.16
CA LYS A 59 3.55 28.30 -40.41
C LYS A 59 4.61 29.41 -40.31
N SER A 60 5.84 29.09 -40.73
CA SER A 60 6.68 29.86 -41.69
C SER A 60 7.97 29.05 -41.91
N GLY A 61 8.40 28.66 -43.10
CA GLY A 61 8.85 29.56 -44.17
C GLY A 61 10.38 29.54 -44.22
N SER A 62 10.95 28.53 -44.90
CA SER A 62 12.38 28.39 -45.20
C SER A 62 12.78 29.36 -46.31
N LEU A 63 13.85 30.16 -46.11
CA LEU A 63 14.73 30.63 -47.19
C LEU A 63 16.16 30.91 -46.69
N LEU A 64 17.09 30.61 -47.58
CA LEU A 64 18.55 30.63 -47.47
C LEU A 64 19.15 32.05 -47.30
N GLY A 65 20.29 32.13 -46.61
CA GLY A 65 21.17 33.29 -46.57
C GLY A 65 22.59 32.95 -46.08
N SER A 66 23.53 32.88 -47.02
CA SER A 66 25.00 32.92 -46.90
C SER A 66 25.48 34.05 -45.95
N SER A 67 26.59 34.07 -45.19
CA SER A 67 27.97 33.55 -45.35
C SER A 67 28.78 33.83 -44.05
N MET A 68 29.87 33.08 -43.86
CA MET A 68 31.14 33.41 -43.15
C MET A 68 31.12 34.04 -41.73
N THR A 69 31.59 33.30 -40.73
CA THR A 69 32.88 33.52 -40.01
C THR A 69 32.98 32.58 -38.81
N ARG A 70 34.13 31.92 -38.68
CA ARG A 70 34.49 31.00 -37.59
C ARG A 70 35.03 31.79 -36.41
N THR A 71 34.43 31.63 -35.24
CA THR A 71 35.11 31.45 -33.94
C THR A 71 34.11 30.82 -32.95
N PRO A 72 34.54 29.85 -32.11
CA PRO A 72 33.59 29.01 -31.38
C PRO A 72 33.14 29.67 -30.08
N LYS A 73 31.82 29.66 -29.84
CA LYS A 73 31.23 29.78 -28.50
C LYS A 73 31.88 28.73 -27.57
N PRO A 74 32.12 29.02 -26.28
CA PRO A 74 32.35 27.96 -25.32
C PRO A 74 31.02 27.23 -25.17
N SER A 75 30.85 26.20 -25.99
CA SER A 75 30.00 25.07 -25.64
C SER A 75 30.50 24.62 -24.28
N ILE A 76 29.67 24.77 -23.24
CA ILE A 76 29.80 23.99 -22.02
C ILE A 76 29.54 22.55 -22.48
N GLU A 77 30.60 21.92 -23.00
CA GLU A 77 30.68 20.48 -23.10
C GLU A 77 30.72 20.00 -21.66
N LEU A 78 29.56 19.55 -21.17
CA LEU A 78 29.53 18.65 -20.03
C LEU A 78 30.53 17.54 -20.35
N SER A 79 31.62 17.54 -19.61
CA SER A 79 32.69 16.57 -19.79
C SER A 79 32.09 15.18 -19.63
N GLY A 80 32.62 14.18 -20.34
CA GLY A 80 32.20 12.79 -20.16
C GLY A 80 32.27 12.33 -18.69
N ALA A 81 33.03 13.03 -17.86
CA ALA A 81 33.09 12.89 -16.41
C ALA A 81 31.79 13.32 -15.69
N ASP A 82 31.17 14.44 -16.07
CA ASP A 82 29.93 14.95 -15.47
C ASP A 82 28.73 14.07 -15.82
N LYS A 83 28.77 13.45 -17.01
CA LYS A 83 27.75 12.49 -17.46
C LYS A 83 27.84 11.14 -16.76
N LEU A 84 29.02 10.78 -16.24
CA LEU A 84 29.28 9.50 -15.60
C LEU A 84 28.93 9.51 -14.10
N GLU A 85 28.91 10.69 -13.47
CA GLU A 85 28.66 10.85 -12.03
C GLU A 85 27.24 10.42 -11.62
N TRP A 86 26.22 10.66 -12.45
CA TRP A 86 24.84 10.18 -12.24
C TRP A 86 24.67 8.66 -12.30
N SER A 87 25.65 7.95 -12.88
CA SER A 87 25.63 6.49 -13.04
C SER A 87 26.56 5.76 -12.06
N LYS A 88 27.29 6.51 -11.22
CA LYS A 88 28.34 5.97 -10.33
C LYS A 88 27.85 5.75 -8.88
N GLY A 89 26.56 5.92 -8.62
CA GLY A 89 25.94 5.50 -7.38
C GLY A 89 25.63 4.01 -7.42
N GLY A 90 25.93 3.26 -6.36
CA GLY A 90 25.47 1.89 -6.15
C GLY A 90 23.95 1.82 -5.96
N GLY A 91 23.17 2.26 -6.96
CA GLY A 91 21.72 2.40 -6.85
C GLY A 91 21.03 1.10 -6.48
N SER A 92 21.58 -0.05 -6.90
CA SER A 92 21.05 -1.36 -6.51
C SER A 92 21.20 -1.67 -5.01
N THR A 93 22.29 -1.24 -4.37
CA THR A 93 22.48 -1.41 -2.92
C THR A 93 21.63 -0.42 -2.13
N GLU A 94 21.53 0.81 -2.60
CA GLU A 94 20.68 1.84 -1.97
C GLU A 94 19.20 1.48 -2.06
N ILE A 95 18.73 0.96 -3.21
CA ILE A 95 17.35 0.46 -3.38
C ILE A 95 17.07 -0.70 -2.43
N LYS A 96 18.02 -1.62 -2.23
CA LYS A 96 17.88 -2.74 -1.28
C LYS A 96 17.74 -2.25 0.17
N GLU A 97 18.58 -1.31 0.60
CA GLU A 97 18.48 -0.73 1.93
C GLU A 97 17.19 0.07 2.12
N LEU A 98 16.79 0.87 1.12
CA LEU A 98 15.52 1.60 1.15
C LEU A 98 14.33 0.65 1.26
N ARG A 99 14.34 -0.47 0.51
CA ARG A 99 13.32 -1.51 0.61
C ARG A 99 13.25 -2.09 2.02
N LYS A 100 14.40 -2.40 2.62
CA LYS A 100 14.47 -2.94 3.99
C LYS A 100 13.88 -1.96 5.00
N ILE A 101 14.22 -0.67 4.90
CA ILE A 101 13.65 0.38 5.74
C ILE A 101 12.14 0.48 5.54
N LEU A 102 11.67 0.54 4.29
CA LEU A 102 10.24 0.61 3.97
C LEU A 102 9.47 -0.60 4.49
N LEU A 103 10.04 -1.80 4.36
CA LEU A 103 9.45 -3.03 4.87
C LEU A 103 9.29 -2.98 6.40
N HIS A 104 10.34 -2.57 7.10
CA HIS A 104 10.34 -2.45 8.56
C HIS A 104 9.33 -1.40 9.05
N GLU A 105 9.28 -0.24 8.39
CA GLU A 105 8.31 0.82 8.72
C GLU A 105 6.87 0.36 8.45
N SER A 106 6.65 -0.33 7.34
CA SER A 106 5.35 -0.91 6.98
C SER A 106 4.88 -1.94 8.00
N GLN A 107 5.77 -2.83 8.47
CA GLN A 107 5.48 -3.80 9.52
C GLN A 107 5.12 -3.10 10.83
N SER A 108 5.95 -2.14 11.26
CA SER A 108 5.78 -1.42 12.52
C SER A 108 4.48 -0.62 12.54
N TRP A 109 4.15 0.05 11.43
CA TRP A 109 2.89 0.75 11.27
C TRP A 109 1.70 -0.22 11.31
N PHE A 110 1.77 -1.32 10.56
CA PHE A 110 0.64 -2.24 10.45
C PHE A 110 0.34 -2.94 11.77
N LEU A 111 1.34 -3.27 12.59
CA LEU A 111 1.12 -3.82 13.92
C LEU A 111 0.31 -2.86 14.81
N LYS A 112 0.67 -1.57 14.81
CA LYS A 112 -0.07 -0.54 15.57
C LYS A 112 -1.49 -0.34 15.03
N PHE A 113 -1.63 -0.29 13.71
CA PHE A 113 -2.93 -0.17 13.07
C PHE A 113 -3.82 -1.38 13.37
N LEU A 114 -3.27 -2.59 13.27
CA LEU A 114 -3.97 -3.84 13.53
C LEU A 114 -4.42 -3.93 14.99
N ASP A 115 -3.60 -3.46 15.93
CA ASP A 115 -3.97 -3.41 17.35
C ASP A 115 -5.27 -2.62 17.57
N GLY A 116 -5.32 -1.39 17.07
CA GLY A 116 -6.52 -0.56 17.15
C GLY A 116 -7.69 -1.13 16.33
N ALA A 117 -7.42 -1.69 15.16
CA ALA A 117 -8.45 -2.31 14.33
C ALA A 117 -9.10 -3.54 15.00
N LEU A 118 -8.34 -4.34 15.74
CA LEU A 118 -8.87 -5.47 16.49
C LEU A 118 -9.72 -5.02 17.69
N ASP A 119 -9.43 -3.86 18.26
CA ASP A 119 -10.20 -3.30 19.37
C ASP A 119 -11.56 -2.74 18.92
N VAL A 120 -11.64 -2.05 17.77
CA VAL A 120 -12.87 -1.35 17.34
C VAL A 120 -13.41 -1.72 15.97
N GLY A 121 -12.57 -2.18 15.05
CA GLY A 121 -12.90 -2.33 13.63
C GLY A 121 -13.57 -3.63 13.23
N PHE A 122 -13.48 -4.66 14.07
CA PHE A 122 -14.15 -5.95 13.86
C PHE A 122 -15.31 -6.18 14.83
N GLN A 123 -15.78 -5.12 15.51
CA GLN A 123 -16.96 -5.23 16.35
C GLN A 123 -18.15 -5.54 15.45
N LEU A 124 -18.84 -6.64 15.76
CA LEU A 124 -20.08 -6.98 15.09
C LEU A 124 -21.09 -5.92 15.52
N GLU A 125 -21.52 -5.05 14.59
CA GLU A 125 -22.66 -4.18 14.83
C GLU A 125 -23.86 -5.08 15.14
N TYR A 126 -24.10 -5.36 16.42
CA TYR A 126 -25.40 -5.80 16.87
C TYR A 126 -26.35 -4.65 16.58
N GLN A 127 -27.00 -4.70 15.42
CA GLN A 127 -28.19 -3.92 15.08
C GLN A 127 -29.34 -4.37 15.99
N GLU A 128 -29.17 -4.19 17.28
CA GLU A 128 -30.23 -4.21 18.26
C GLU A 128 -30.52 -2.75 18.61
N ASN A 129 -31.15 -2.02 17.68
CA ASN A 129 -32.24 -1.08 17.96
C ASN A 129 -32.70 -0.27 16.75
N LYS A 130 -33.90 -0.63 16.27
CA LYS A 130 -35.05 0.26 16.03
C LYS A 130 -34.76 1.68 15.55
N GLY A 131 -35.04 1.88 14.26
CA GLY A 131 -35.67 3.10 13.76
C GLY A 131 -34.72 4.25 13.42
N LYS A 132 -34.16 4.20 12.21
CA LYS A 132 -34.30 5.25 11.19
C LYS A 132 -33.46 4.85 9.98
N GLU A 133 -34.07 5.00 8.82
CA GLU A 133 -33.50 4.77 7.51
C GLU A 133 -32.20 5.57 7.36
N SER A 134 -31.05 4.89 7.43
CA SER A 134 -29.76 5.44 7.03
C SER A 134 -29.24 4.62 5.86
N PHE A 135 -29.56 5.12 4.68
CA PHE A 135 -28.89 4.99 3.39
C PHE A 135 -27.70 4.03 3.32
N ALA A 136 -28.02 2.82 2.86
CA ALA A 136 -27.26 1.95 1.97
C ALA A 136 -27.45 0.52 2.48
N ARG A 137 -28.19 -0.26 1.70
CA ARG A 137 -28.23 -1.71 1.84
C ARG A 137 -26.81 -2.25 2.06
N PHE A 138 -26.52 -2.61 3.31
CA PHE A 138 -25.55 -3.63 3.67
C PHE A 138 -25.98 -4.87 2.89
N LEU A 139 -25.38 -5.06 1.71
CA LEU A 139 -25.57 -6.29 0.95
C LEU A 139 -24.96 -7.43 1.77
N GLU A 140 -25.85 -8.13 2.46
CA GLU A 140 -25.63 -9.49 2.96
C GLU A 140 -24.66 -9.56 4.17
N PRO A 141 -25.17 -9.70 5.41
CA PRO A 141 -24.35 -9.86 6.62
C PRO A 141 -23.30 -10.98 6.51
N ASN A 142 -23.58 -12.04 5.74
CA ASN A 142 -22.65 -13.16 5.57
C ASN A 142 -21.46 -12.78 4.69
N ASN A 143 -21.61 -11.89 3.72
CA ASN A 143 -20.49 -11.36 2.93
C ASN A 143 -19.54 -10.51 3.78
N HIS A 144 -20.08 -9.70 4.70
CA HIS A 144 -19.26 -8.89 5.61
C HIS A 144 -18.51 -9.76 6.61
N ILE A 145 -19.18 -10.72 7.25
CA ILE A 145 -18.57 -11.67 8.17
C ILE A 145 -17.51 -12.53 7.47
N ALA A 146 -17.79 -13.05 6.27
CA ALA A 146 -16.81 -13.83 5.50
C ALA A 146 -15.58 -12.99 5.14
N THR A 147 -15.78 -11.71 4.78
CA THR A 147 -14.68 -10.78 4.51
C THR A 147 -13.85 -10.54 5.77
N ALA A 148 -14.50 -10.26 6.91
CA ALA A 148 -13.85 -10.07 8.20
C ALA A 148 -13.01 -11.30 8.60
N LEU A 149 -13.62 -12.50 8.55
CA LEU A 149 -12.95 -13.76 8.88
C LEU A 149 -11.77 -14.05 7.93
N SER A 150 -11.94 -13.82 6.63
CA SER A 150 -10.85 -13.99 5.66
C SER A 150 -9.67 -13.07 5.96
N GLN A 151 -9.95 -11.81 6.33
CA GLN A 151 -8.92 -10.83 6.63
C GLN A 151 -8.24 -11.09 7.98
N LEU A 152 -8.99 -11.50 9.00
CA LEU A 152 -8.45 -11.93 10.29
C LEU A 152 -7.55 -13.16 10.13
N LYS A 153 -7.96 -14.14 9.32
CA LYS A 153 -7.12 -15.29 8.96
C LYS A 153 -5.82 -14.84 8.27
N GLN A 154 -5.92 -13.95 7.29
CA GLN A 154 -4.76 -13.43 6.59
C GLN A 154 -3.81 -12.67 7.53
N ALA A 155 -4.34 -11.89 8.46
CA ALA A 155 -3.56 -11.20 9.49
C ALA A 155 -2.86 -12.20 10.42
N ASN A 156 -3.54 -13.27 10.86
CA ASN A 156 -2.94 -14.31 11.67
C ASN A 156 -1.76 -15.00 10.97
N GLU A 157 -1.95 -15.42 9.72
CA GLU A 157 -0.88 -16.05 8.92
C GLU A 157 0.31 -15.11 8.69
N TRP A 158 0.04 -13.80 8.55
CA TRP A 158 1.09 -12.79 8.43
C TRP A 158 1.86 -12.61 9.74
N LEU A 159 1.17 -12.59 10.89
CA LEU A 159 1.79 -12.54 12.22
C LEU A 159 2.65 -13.79 12.48
N ASP A 160 2.22 -14.97 12.05
CA ASP A 160 2.99 -16.21 12.14
C ASP A 160 4.31 -16.13 11.34
N LYS A 161 4.22 -15.65 10.10
CA LYS A 161 5.40 -15.44 9.25
C LYS A 161 6.32 -14.37 9.83
N LEU A 162 5.76 -13.31 10.43
CA LEU A 162 6.56 -12.26 11.05
C LEU A 162 7.28 -12.80 12.29
N ARG A 163 6.58 -13.57 13.13
CA ARG A 163 7.15 -14.24 14.31
C ARG A 163 8.29 -15.18 13.92
N SER A 164 8.14 -15.97 12.86
CA SER A 164 9.20 -16.88 12.40
C SER A 164 10.45 -16.17 11.86
N LYS A 165 10.30 -14.94 11.34
CA LYS A 165 11.41 -14.11 10.87
C LYS A 165 12.12 -13.37 12.00
N LEU A 166 11.51 -13.29 13.17
CA LEU A 166 12.03 -12.54 14.30
C LEU A 166 13.05 -13.38 15.08
N SER A 167 14.27 -12.86 15.24
CA SER A 167 15.25 -13.49 16.13
C SER A 167 14.87 -13.25 17.60
N ALA A 168 15.33 -14.14 18.49
CA ALA A 168 15.11 -14.06 19.94
C ALA A 168 15.70 -12.79 20.61
N GLU A 169 16.34 -11.90 19.86
CA GLU A 169 16.89 -10.63 20.35
C GLU A 169 15.84 -9.50 20.37
N LYS A 170 14.76 -9.63 19.58
CA LYS A 170 13.73 -8.60 19.43
C LYS A 170 12.51 -8.87 20.31
N ASN A 171 12.73 -9.08 21.62
CA ASN A 171 11.70 -9.48 22.58
C ASN A 171 10.43 -8.61 22.55
N GLY A 172 10.56 -7.27 22.53
CA GLY A 172 9.39 -6.38 22.54
C GLY A 172 8.51 -6.48 21.29
N LEU A 173 9.09 -6.78 20.12
CA LEU A 173 8.32 -7.00 18.89
C LEU A 173 7.62 -8.37 18.92
N LEU A 174 8.26 -9.38 19.53
CA LEU A 174 7.68 -10.71 19.71
C LEU A 174 6.45 -10.66 20.62
N GLU A 175 6.54 -9.93 21.74
CA GLU A 175 5.42 -9.71 22.66
C GLU A 175 4.24 -9.02 21.98
N THR A 176 4.51 -7.99 21.17
CA THR A 176 3.47 -7.30 20.38
C THR A 176 2.78 -8.27 19.42
N VAL A 177 3.54 -9.10 18.70
CA VAL A 177 2.99 -10.08 17.76
C VAL A 177 2.15 -11.12 18.50
N ASP A 178 2.60 -11.62 19.64
CA ASP A 178 1.87 -12.60 20.43
C ASP A 178 0.58 -12.02 21.02
N SER A 179 0.62 -10.79 21.53
CA SER A 179 -0.57 -10.06 21.99
C SER A 179 -1.61 -9.89 20.87
N LEU A 180 -1.16 -9.46 19.68
CA LEU A 180 -2.03 -9.30 18.52
C LEU A 180 -2.64 -10.62 18.07
N LYS A 181 -1.90 -11.73 18.11
CA LYS A 181 -2.46 -13.05 17.81
C LYS A 181 -3.58 -13.42 18.77
N GLN A 182 -3.41 -13.17 20.07
CA GLN A 182 -4.47 -13.41 21.06
C GLN A 182 -5.71 -12.55 20.74
N LYS A 183 -5.53 -11.28 20.39
CA LYS A 183 -6.64 -10.41 19.96
C LYS A 183 -7.34 -10.93 18.70
N VAL A 184 -6.60 -11.40 17.70
CA VAL A 184 -7.19 -12.02 16.49
C VAL A 184 -8.04 -13.24 16.86
N TYR A 185 -7.54 -14.13 17.73
CA TYR A 185 -8.32 -15.29 18.18
C TYR A 185 -9.57 -14.88 18.95
N ALA A 186 -9.49 -13.85 19.80
CA ALA A 186 -10.66 -13.32 20.49
C ALA A 186 -11.71 -12.78 19.51
N CYS A 187 -11.30 -12.00 18.50
CA CYS A 187 -12.20 -11.51 17.45
C CYS A 187 -12.84 -12.68 16.66
N LEU A 188 -12.06 -13.70 16.30
CA LEU A 188 -12.57 -14.86 15.57
C LEU A 188 -13.61 -15.62 16.41
N LEU A 189 -13.35 -15.84 17.69
CA LEU A 189 -14.26 -16.53 18.59
C LEU A 189 -15.58 -15.75 18.75
N ALA A 190 -15.52 -14.42 18.91
CA ALA A 190 -16.72 -13.59 18.98
C ALA A 190 -17.61 -13.73 17.72
N HIS A 191 -17.03 -13.85 16.53
CA HIS A 191 -17.79 -14.07 15.30
C HIS A 191 -18.40 -15.48 15.23
N VAL A 192 -17.69 -16.50 15.74
CA VAL A 192 -18.21 -17.88 15.82
C VAL A 192 -19.36 -17.96 16.83
N ASP A 193 -19.23 -17.33 17.98
CA ASP A 193 -20.28 -17.28 19.00
C ASP A 193 -21.54 -16.58 18.45
N SER A 194 -21.39 -15.47 17.74
CA SER A 194 -22.50 -14.80 17.06
C SER A 194 -23.17 -15.68 15.99
N ALA A 195 -22.39 -16.42 15.21
CA ALA A 195 -22.94 -17.38 14.25
C ALA A 195 -23.69 -18.52 14.95
N ALA A 196 -23.15 -19.03 16.07
CA ALA A 196 -23.80 -20.06 16.87
C ALA A 196 -25.12 -19.57 17.49
N LEU A 197 -25.16 -18.35 18.03
CA LEU A 197 -26.39 -17.74 18.58
C LEU A 197 -27.47 -17.56 17.50
N ALA A 198 -27.08 -17.11 16.30
CA ALA A 198 -28.02 -16.97 15.18
C ALA A 198 -28.64 -18.31 14.73
N LEU A 199 -27.90 -19.41 14.89
CA LEU A 199 -28.36 -20.76 14.52
C LEU A 199 -29.11 -21.48 15.65
N GLY A 200 -28.76 -21.24 16.91
CA GLY A 200 -29.33 -21.91 18.09
C GLY A 200 -30.71 -21.40 18.51
N ASN A 201 -31.16 -20.26 18.00
CA ASN A 201 -32.48 -19.68 18.26
C ASN A 201 -33.59 -20.22 17.34
N ARG A 202 -33.44 -21.44 16.80
CA ARG A 202 -34.33 -22.03 15.79
C ARG A 202 -35.01 -23.31 16.24
#